data_AF-A0A822B8Z8-F1
#
_entry.id   AF-A0A822B8Z8-F1
#
_cell.length_a   1.000
_cell.length_b   1.000
_cell.length_c   1.000
_cell.angle_alpha   90.00
_cell.angle_beta   90.00
_cell.angle_gamma   90.00
#
_symmetry.space_group_name_H-M   'P 1'
#
loop_
_entity.id
_entity.type
_entity.pdbx_description
1 polymer ?
#
loop_
_entity_poly.entity_id
_entity_poly.type
_entity_poly.pdbx_seq_one_letter_code
_entity_poly.pdbx_strand_id
1 'polypeptide(L)'
;MEAAKRRGLLRDDTEYERCIAETIIFQMPQQLRTLCYVILLYCNPTKPIDLWNWFKAYMAEDLMQHVDAQAAEAMAFYAIEEKLKDQGRSCSDFGIPLPISVSYLLEPKIINKEEELQIGQEMYAMLNQDQRSAADAIPAAHRKQSTTVGSCFFIDGPEGTGKTYLYNTLYHLFMGQGVQVIPVAWTGIAASLLPEGRTVHSRFKLPVPILETSTS
;
A
#
# COMPACT_ATOMS: atom_id res chain seq x y z
N MET A 1 -30.61 -16.01 -26.79
CA MET A 1 -29.94 -15.11 -25.83
C MET A 1 -30.55 -13.71 -25.80
N GLU A 2 -30.82 -13.06 -26.94
CA GLU A 2 -31.42 -11.70 -26.97
C GLU A 2 -32.78 -11.58 -26.26
N ALA A 3 -33.64 -12.59 -26.34
CA ALA A 3 -34.95 -12.56 -25.68
C ALA A 3 -34.89 -12.62 -24.15
N ALA A 4 -33.83 -13.21 -23.58
CA ALA A 4 -33.60 -13.25 -22.14
C ALA A 4 -32.98 -11.94 -21.61
N LYS A 5 -32.13 -11.29 -22.41
CA LYS A 5 -31.61 -9.94 -22.14
C LYS A 5 -32.72 -8.88 -22.13
N ARG A 6 -33.65 -8.91 -23.09
CA ARG A 6 -34.78 -7.94 -23.14
C ARG A 6 -35.82 -8.13 -22.04
N ARG A 7 -35.78 -9.25 -21.30
CA ARG A 7 -36.73 -9.56 -20.21
C ARG A 7 -36.14 -9.37 -18.81
N GLY A 8 -34.92 -8.85 -18.68
CA GLY A 8 -34.26 -8.65 -17.38
C GLY A 8 -33.95 -9.95 -16.61
N LEU A 9 -33.93 -11.09 -17.31
CA LEU A 9 -33.73 -12.42 -16.71
C LEU A 9 -32.26 -12.84 -16.63
N LEU A 10 -31.36 -12.05 -17.22
CA LEU A 10 -29.92 -12.19 -17.09
C LEU A 10 -29.41 -11.05 -16.23
N ARG A 11 -28.69 -11.36 -15.15
CA ARG A 11 -27.98 -10.35 -14.35
C ARG A 11 -27.01 -9.63 -15.28
N ASP A 12 -27.29 -8.35 -15.51
CA ASP A 12 -26.46 -7.43 -16.25
C ASP A 12 -26.03 -6.36 -15.26
N ASP A 13 -24.73 -6.04 -15.23
CA ASP A 13 -24.19 -5.02 -14.34
C ASP A 13 -24.69 -3.60 -14.74
N THR A 14 -25.42 -3.45 -15.86
CA THR A 14 -26.04 -2.20 -16.35
C THR A 14 -26.80 -1.43 -15.26
N GLU A 15 -27.52 -2.11 -14.37
CA GLU A 15 -28.26 -1.44 -13.27
C GLU A 15 -27.32 -0.81 -12.25
N TYR A 16 -26.19 -1.48 -11.96
CA TYR A 16 -25.14 -0.89 -11.17
C TYR A 16 -24.53 0.27 -11.94
N GLU A 17 -24.12 0.08 -13.20
CA GLU A 17 -23.49 1.14 -13.98
C GLU A 17 -24.32 2.42 -14.05
N ARG A 18 -25.64 2.29 -14.20
CA ARG A 18 -26.57 3.43 -14.16
C ARG A 18 -26.67 4.04 -12.76
N CYS A 19 -26.87 3.22 -11.73
CA CYS A 19 -26.92 3.70 -10.35
C CYS A 19 -25.64 4.47 -9.99
N ILE A 20 -24.50 3.94 -10.39
CA ILE A 20 -23.16 4.51 -10.23
C ILE A 20 -23.09 5.88 -10.91
N ALA A 21 -23.46 5.95 -12.19
CA ALA A 21 -23.39 7.17 -12.99
C ALA A 21 -24.28 8.29 -12.40
N GLU A 22 -25.44 7.94 -11.86
CA GLU A 22 -26.31 8.89 -11.16
C GLU A 22 -25.70 9.29 -9.81
N THR A 23 -25.19 8.33 -9.03
CA THR A 23 -24.72 8.53 -7.65
C THR A 23 -23.48 9.43 -7.57
N ILE A 24 -22.54 9.30 -8.52
CA ILE A 24 -21.29 10.09 -8.55
C ILE A 24 -21.56 11.60 -8.62
N ILE A 25 -22.69 12.02 -9.19
CA ILE A 25 -23.01 13.45 -9.39
C ILE A 25 -23.40 14.13 -8.07
N PHE A 26 -23.93 13.38 -7.09
CA PHE A 26 -24.61 13.97 -5.92
C PHE A 26 -24.12 13.46 -4.56
N GLN A 27 -23.40 12.33 -4.51
CA GLN A 27 -22.97 11.71 -3.25
C GLN A 27 -21.53 12.07 -2.89
N MET A 28 -21.26 12.14 -1.60
CA MET A 28 -19.90 12.35 -1.08
C MET A 28 -19.04 11.09 -1.31
N PRO A 29 -17.72 11.22 -1.50
CA PRO A 29 -16.81 10.09 -1.70
C PRO A 29 -16.92 8.97 -0.65
N GLN A 30 -17.19 9.32 0.61
CA GLN A 30 -17.43 8.34 1.69
C GLN A 30 -18.68 7.47 1.47
N GLN A 31 -19.74 8.06 0.89
CA GLN A 31 -20.96 7.33 0.54
C GLN A 31 -20.71 6.43 -0.67
N LEU A 32 -19.92 6.89 -1.66
CA LEU A 32 -19.49 6.07 -2.79
C LEU A 32 -18.68 4.84 -2.33
N ARG A 33 -17.76 5.00 -1.37
CA ARG A 33 -17.05 3.87 -0.75
C ARG A 33 -18.00 2.86 -0.11
N THR A 34 -19.05 3.33 0.55
CA THR A 34 -20.06 2.46 1.19
C THR A 34 -20.93 1.74 0.16
N LEU A 35 -21.32 2.42 -0.91
CA LEU A 35 -22.06 1.81 -2.01
C LEU A 35 -21.25 0.71 -2.69
N CYS A 36 -19.97 0.97 -2.99
CA CYS A 36 -19.06 -0.01 -3.57
C CYS A 36 -18.96 -1.27 -2.70
N TYR A 37 -18.74 -1.11 -1.38
CA TYR A 37 -18.78 -2.20 -0.41
C TYR A 37 -20.08 -3.02 -0.47
N VAL A 38 -21.24 -2.37 -0.50
CA VAL A 38 -22.55 -3.04 -0.57
C VAL A 38 -22.72 -3.82 -1.88
N ILE A 39 -22.31 -3.23 -3.01
CA ILE A 39 -22.37 -3.90 -4.32
C ILE A 39 -21.49 -5.15 -4.32
N LEU A 40 -20.24 -5.04 -3.86
CA LEU A 40 -19.33 -6.18 -3.78
C LEU A 40 -19.93 -7.29 -2.90
N LEU A 41 -20.43 -6.96 -1.72
CA LEU A 41 -20.87 -7.94 -0.75
C LEU A 41 -22.19 -8.63 -1.12
N TYR A 42 -23.19 -7.87 -1.59
CA TYR A 42 -24.56 -8.37 -1.73
C TYR A 42 -25.04 -8.53 -3.16
N CYS A 43 -24.42 -7.85 -4.13
CA CYS A 43 -24.92 -7.83 -5.50
C CYS A 43 -24.23 -8.86 -6.40
N ASN A 44 -23.07 -9.38 -6.00
CA ASN A 44 -22.25 -10.34 -6.77
C ASN A 44 -22.04 -9.89 -8.23
N PRO A 45 -21.36 -8.74 -8.44
CA PRO A 45 -21.17 -8.15 -9.77
C PRO A 45 -20.41 -9.10 -10.69
N THR A 46 -20.76 -9.11 -11.97
CA THR A 46 -20.09 -10.00 -12.94
C THR A 46 -18.67 -9.55 -13.27
N LYS A 47 -18.39 -8.25 -13.15
CA LYS A 47 -17.05 -7.66 -13.35
C LYS A 47 -16.64 -6.70 -12.21
N PRO A 48 -16.30 -7.24 -11.02
CA PRO A 48 -15.97 -6.41 -9.86
C PRO A 48 -14.77 -5.48 -10.08
N ILE A 49 -13.76 -5.93 -10.84
CA ILE A 49 -12.55 -5.13 -11.11
C ILE A 49 -12.82 -3.93 -12.03
N ASP A 50 -13.70 -4.08 -13.01
CA ASP A 50 -14.07 -2.97 -13.91
C ASP A 50 -14.86 -1.91 -13.12
N LEU A 51 -15.77 -2.37 -12.26
CA LEU A 51 -16.52 -1.52 -11.34
C LEU A 51 -15.58 -0.76 -10.38
N TRP A 52 -14.59 -1.45 -9.79
CA TRP A 52 -13.56 -0.82 -8.97
C TRP A 52 -12.79 0.27 -9.74
N ASN A 53 -12.30 -0.06 -10.94
CA ASN A 53 -11.51 0.86 -11.76
C ASN A 53 -12.28 2.12 -12.16
N TRP A 54 -13.59 2.01 -12.31
CA TRP A 54 -14.44 3.16 -12.57
C TRP A 54 -14.67 4.03 -11.32
N PHE A 55 -14.85 3.41 -10.16
CA PHE A 55 -15.15 4.11 -8.91
C PHE A 55 -13.96 4.78 -8.25
N LYS A 56 -12.80 4.16 -8.31
CA LYS A 56 -11.68 4.42 -7.39
C LYS A 56 -11.26 5.89 -7.34
N ALA A 57 -11.29 6.62 -8.46
CA ALA A 57 -10.96 8.03 -8.51
C ALA A 57 -11.98 8.90 -7.76
N TYR A 58 -13.29 8.66 -7.98
CA TYR A 58 -14.37 9.37 -7.30
C TYR A 58 -14.43 9.03 -5.81
N MET A 59 -14.16 7.77 -5.46
CA MET A 59 -14.08 7.32 -4.06
C MET A 59 -12.87 7.89 -3.32
N ALA A 60 -11.89 8.45 -4.02
CA ALA A 60 -10.66 8.97 -3.44
C ALA A 60 -10.61 10.51 -3.41
N GLU A 61 -11.58 11.19 -4.00
CA GLU A 61 -11.56 12.65 -4.22
C GLU A 61 -11.36 13.46 -2.93
N ASP A 62 -12.00 13.06 -1.83
CA ASP A 62 -11.86 13.70 -0.51
C ASP A 62 -10.47 13.50 0.11
N LEU A 63 -9.72 12.48 -0.33
CA LEU A 63 -8.41 12.11 0.19
C LEU A 63 -7.26 12.75 -0.61
N MET A 64 -7.53 13.17 -1.84
CA MET A 64 -6.53 13.79 -2.73
C MET A 64 -6.01 15.15 -2.24
N GLN A 65 -6.66 15.78 -1.25
CA GLN A 65 -6.20 17.05 -0.69
C GLN A 65 -4.88 16.93 0.08
N HIS A 66 -4.54 15.72 0.56
CA HIS A 66 -3.42 15.50 1.47
C HIS A 66 -2.34 14.59 0.90
N VAL A 67 -2.64 13.84 -0.15
CA VAL A 67 -1.75 12.82 -0.73
C VAL A 67 -1.90 12.74 -2.25
N ASP A 68 -0.97 12.07 -2.93
CA ASP A 68 -1.06 11.82 -4.36
C ASP A 68 -2.26 10.92 -4.73
N ALA A 69 -2.67 10.93 -6.01
CA ALA A 69 -3.84 10.18 -6.47
C ALA A 69 -3.74 8.67 -6.21
N GLN A 70 -2.56 8.08 -6.33
CA GLN A 70 -2.35 6.65 -6.14
C GLN A 70 -2.48 6.28 -4.65
N ALA A 71 -2.00 7.15 -3.76
CA ALA A 71 -2.18 7.04 -2.32
C ALA A 71 -3.65 7.17 -1.92
N ALA A 72 -4.36 8.13 -2.50
CA ALA A 72 -5.77 8.38 -2.23
C ALA A 72 -6.64 7.18 -2.66
N GLU A 73 -6.37 6.62 -3.85
CA GLU A 73 -7.00 5.37 -4.32
C GLU A 73 -6.70 4.19 -3.36
N ALA A 74 -5.46 4.10 -2.87
CA ALA A 74 -5.08 3.06 -1.91
C ALA A 74 -5.82 3.22 -0.57
N MET A 75 -5.91 4.43 -0.03
CA MET A 75 -6.68 4.70 1.19
C MET A 75 -8.17 4.33 1.02
N ALA A 76 -8.77 4.68 -0.13
CA ALA A 76 -10.14 4.31 -0.44
C ALA A 76 -10.32 2.78 -0.51
N PHE A 77 -9.35 2.06 -1.06
CA PHE A 77 -9.32 0.59 -1.05
C PHE A 77 -9.32 0.04 0.37
N TYR A 78 -8.42 0.52 1.23
CA TYR A 78 -8.33 -0.01 2.59
C TYR A 78 -9.57 0.28 3.44
N ALA A 79 -10.24 1.41 3.21
CA ALA A 79 -11.53 1.70 3.86
C ALA A 79 -12.65 0.71 3.47
N ILE A 80 -12.59 0.14 2.27
CA ILE A 80 -13.51 -0.90 1.81
C ILE A 80 -13.06 -2.28 2.30
N GLU A 81 -11.76 -2.58 2.21
CA GLU A 81 -11.15 -3.82 2.70
C GLU A 81 -11.44 -4.05 4.19
N GLU A 82 -11.37 -3.00 5.02
CA GLU A 82 -11.71 -3.06 6.45
C GLU A 82 -13.17 -3.53 6.65
N LYS A 83 -14.12 -2.91 5.95
CA LYS A 83 -15.54 -3.29 6.02
C LYS A 83 -15.81 -4.70 5.49
N LEU A 84 -15.12 -5.12 4.44
CA LEU A 84 -15.25 -6.48 3.91
C LEU A 84 -14.70 -7.51 4.91
N LYS A 85 -13.60 -7.22 5.58
CA LYS A 85 -13.02 -8.09 6.61
C LYS A 85 -13.96 -8.30 7.78
N ASP A 86 -14.73 -7.29 8.19
CA ASP A 86 -15.78 -7.44 9.21
C ASP A 86 -16.85 -8.47 8.83
N GLN A 87 -16.98 -8.77 7.54
CA GLN A 87 -17.90 -9.77 6.98
C GLN A 87 -17.19 -11.06 6.55
N GLY A 88 -15.92 -11.23 6.91
CA GLY A 88 -15.12 -12.41 6.54
C GLY A 88 -14.76 -12.49 5.05
N ARG A 89 -14.75 -11.36 4.35
CA ARG A 89 -14.43 -11.23 2.92
C ARG A 89 -13.22 -10.31 2.70
N SER A 90 -12.64 -10.34 1.51
CA SER A 90 -11.58 -9.44 1.08
C SER A 90 -11.82 -8.95 -0.34
N CYS A 91 -11.30 -7.78 -0.70
CA CYS A 91 -11.23 -7.28 -2.08
C CYS A 91 -10.58 -8.31 -3.03
N SER A 92 -9.65 -9.12 -2.51
CA SER A 92 -9.01 -10.19 -3.28
C SER A 92 -9.99 -11.29 -3.73
N ASP A 93 -11.07 -11.57 -2.97
CA ASP A 93 -12.13 -12.51 -3.36
C ASP A 93 -12.87 -12.06 -4.63
N PHE A 94 -12.77 -10.77 -4.96
CA PHE A 94 -13.40 -10.13 -6.11
C PHE A 94 -12.40 -9.86 -7.25
N GLY A 95 -11.16 -10.33 -7.11
CA GLY A 95 -10.08 -10.11 -8.08
C GLY A 95 -9.53 -8.68 -8.11
N ILE A 96 -9.86 -7.84 -7.12
CA ILE A 96 -9.34 -6.48 -7.03
C ILE A 96 -7.93 -6.55 -6.42
N PRO A 97 -6.87 -6.15 -7.15
CA PRO A 97 -5.51 -6.25 -6.65
C PRO A 97 -5.25 -5.26 -5.53
N LEU A 98 -4.35 -5.63 -4.63
CA LEU A 98 -3.82 -4.72 -3.62
C LEU A 98 -3.22 -3.47 -4.29
N PRO A 99 -3.51 -2.26 -3.79
CA PRO A 99 -2.90 -1.05 -4.28
C PRO A 99 -1.38 -1.10 -4.16
N ILE A 100 -0.68 -0.65 -5.20
CA ILE A 100 0.81 -0.64 -5.23
C ILE A 100 1.37 0.56 -4.45
N SER A 101 0.57 1.61 -4.20
CA SER A 101 1.05 2.79 -3.48
C SER A 101 1.09 2.53 -2.00
N VAL A 102 2.24 2.80 -1.39
CA VAL A 102 2.49 2.78 0.05
C VAL A 102 2.62 4.20 0.63
N SER A 103 2.46 5.25 -0.17
CA SER A 103 2.63 6.64 0.30
C SER A 103 1.58 7.03 1.35
N TYR A 104 0.42 6.36 1.37
CA TYR A 104 -0.58 6.51 2.44
C TYR A 104 -0.14 5.95 3.80
N LEU A 105 0.90 5.11 3.85
CA LEU A 105 1.44 4.51 5.08
C LEU A 105 2.44 5.41 5.80
N LEU A 106 2.77 6.55 5.19
CA LEU A 106 3.73 7.51 5.70
C LEU A 106 3.00 8.73 6.22
N GLU A 107 3.20 9.01 7.50
CA GLU A 107 2.75 10.27 8.10
C GLU A 107 3.62 11.40 7.52
N PRO A 108 3.03 12.52 7.04
CA PRO A 108 3.80 13.64 6.51
C PRO A 108 4.70 14.20 7.62
N LYS A 109 6.01 14.04 7.46
CA LYS A 109 7.02 14.46 8.43
C LYS A 109 7.91 15.53 7.80
N ILE A 110 8.15 16.60 8.56
CA ILE A 110 9.19 17.58 8.21
C ILE A 110 10.53 16.92 8.56
N ILE A 111 11.30 16.59 7.53
CA ILE A 111 12.59 15.93 7.66
C ILE A 111 13.67 16.92 7.24
N ASN A 112 14.71 17.05 8.07
CA ASN A 112 15.90 17.78 7.72
C ASN A 112 16.78 16.91 6.81
N LYS A 113 16.61 17.07 5.49
CA LYS A 113 17.30 16.25 4.49
C LYS A 113 18.83 16.35 4.60
N GLU A 114 19.36 17.51 4.97
CA GLU A 114 20.81 17.71 5.08
C GLU A 114 21.38 16.89 6.24
N GLU A 115 20.71 16.92 7.39
CA GLU A 115 21.10 16.16 8.59
C GLU A 115 21.00 14.65 8.35
N GLU A 116 19.92 14.17 7.75
CA GLU A 116 19.77 12.77 7.36
C GLU A 116 20.88 12.33 6.39
N LEU A 117 21.21 13.16 5.40
CA LEU A 117 22.27 12.87 4.46
C LEU A 117 23.64 12.80 5.15
N GLN A 118 23.91 13.73 6.08
CA GLN A 118 25.14 13.73 6.86
C GLN A 118 25.29 12.46 7.69
N ILE A 119 24.26 12.08 8.45
CA ILE A 119 24.25 10.82 9.23
C ILE A 119 24.49 9.63 8.31
N GLY A 120 23.81 9.58 7.16
CA GLY A 120 23.98 8.52 6.18
C GLY A 120 25.41 8.42 5.64
N GLN A 121 26.07 9.54 5.37
CA GLN A 121 27.46 9.59 4.90
C GLN A 121 28.46 9.14 5.96
N GLU A 122 28.28 9.56 7.21
CA GLU A 122 29.13 9.14 8.34
C GLU A 122 29.03 7.63 8.57
N MET A 123 27.80 7.08 8.55
CA MET A 123 27.62 5.63 8.64
C MET A 123 28.18 4.89 7.42
N TYR A 124 28.01 5.45 6.22
CA TYR A 124 28.55 4.88 4.99
C TYR A 124 30.08 4.79 5.01
N ALA A 125 30.77 5.75 5.64
CA ALA A 125 32.23 5.70 5.81
C ALA A 125 32.69 4.50 6.65
N MET A 126 31.85 4.02 7.58
CA MET A 126 32.16 2.91 8.49
C MET A 126 31.79 1.52 7.93
N LEU A 127 31.18 1.45 6.74
CA LEU A 127 30.80 0.17 6.13
C LEU A 127 32.03 -0.65 5.70
N ASN A 128 31.94 -1.96 5.92
CA ASN A 128 32.87 -2.91 5.33
C ASN A 128 32.63 -3.08 3.82
N GLN A 129 33.51 -3.82 3.14
CA GLN A 129 33.50 -3.93 1.69
C GLN A 129 32.19 -4.53 1.11
N ASP A 130 31.63 -5.53 1.77
CA ASP A 130 30.42 -6.22 1.30
C ASP A 130 29.18 -5.33 1.52
N GLN A 131 29.08 -4.71 2.69
CA GLN A 131 28.02 -3.74 2.99
C GLN A 131 28.08 -2.54 2.04
N ARG A 132 29.28 -2.01 1.76
CA ARG A 132 29.48 -0.90 0.83
C ARG A 132 29.02 -1.28 -0.57
N SER A 133 29.34 -2.49 -1.03
CA SER A 133 28.88 -2.99 -2.32
C SER A 133 27.35 -2.97 -2.44
N ALA A 134 26.63 -3.37 -1.38
CA ALA A 134 25.17 -3.27 -1.33
C ALA A 134 24.69 -1.81 -1.26
N ALA A 135 25.34 -0.97 -0.45
CA ALA A 135 25.01 0.45 -0.29
C ALA A 135 25.24 1.28 -1.56
N ASP A 136 26.09 0.81 -2.48
CA ASP A 136 26.30 1.41 -3.78
C ASP A 136 25.28 0.91 -4.82
N ALA A 137 25.04 -0.41 -4.84
CA ALA A 137 24.18 -1.05 -5.82
C ALA A 137 22.71 -0.63 -5.69
N ILE A 138 22.18 -0.56 -4.47
CA ILE A 138 20.75 -0.32 -4.22
C ILE A 138 20.34 1.11 -4.64
N PRO A 139 21.00 2.20 -4.19
CA PRO A 139 20.67 3.55 -4.65
C PRO A 139 20.92 3.76 -6.14
N ALA A 140 21.96 3.12 -6.70
CA ALA A 140 22.21 3.19 -8.14
C ALA A 140 21.09 2.54 -8.96
N ALA A 141 20.54 1.41 -8.51
CA ALA A 141 19.41 0.77 -9.16
C ALA A 141 18.14 1.62 -9.04
N HIS A 142 17.89 2.23 -7.87
CA HIS A 142 16.77 3.16 -7.68
C HIS A 142 16.82 4.32 -8.68
N ARG A 143 17.99 4.96 -8.87
CA ARG A 143 18.16 6.06 -9.83
C ARG A 143 17.94 5.68 -11.30
N LYS A 144 18.13 4.41 -11.67
CA LYS A 144 18.03 3.92 -13.07
C LYS A 144 16.61 3.54 -13.48
N GLN A 145 15.64 3.51 -12.57
CA GLN A 145 14.29 3.05 -12.89
C GLN A 145 13.55 4.05 -13.79
N SER A 146 13.32 3.64 -15.05
CA SER A 146 12.30 4.21 -15.93
C SER A 146 10.96 3.53 -15.65
N THR A 147 10.25 4.06 -14.65
CA THR A 147 8.79 4.04 -14.45
C THR A 147 7.95 2.75 -14.64
N THR A 148 8.50 1.54 -14.80
CA THR A 148 7.63 0.34 -15.00
C THR A 148 8.02 -0.95 -14.28
N VAL A 149 9.25 -1.13 -13.79
CA VAL A 149 9.61 -2.35 -13.03
C VAL A 149 10.44 -1.99 -11.80
N GLY A 150 9.90 -2.26 -10.61
CA GLY A 150 10.62 -2.11 -9.35
C GLY A 150 11.77 -3.11 -9.23
N SER A 151 12.86 -2.72 -8.58
CA SER A 151 14.00 -3.59 -8.27
C SER A 151 13.85 -4.18 -6.86
N CYS A 152 14.01 -5.50 -6.74
CA CYS A 152 14.02 -6.19 -5.44
C CYS A 152 15.44 -6.67 -5.12
N PHE A 153 15.88 -6.43 -3.88
CA PHE A 153 17.18 -6.85 -3.38
C PHE A 153 16.99 -7.73 -2.15
N PHE A 154 17.78 -8.79 -2.06
CA PHE A 154 17.87 -9.64 -0.88
C PHE A 154 19.29 -9.55 -0.33
N ILE A 155 19.41 -9.13 0.93
CA ILE A 155 20.70 -9.03 1.63
C ILE A 155 20.79 -10.21 2.59
N ASP A 156 21.73 -11.10 2.31
CA ASP A 156 22.07 -12.22 3.17
C ASP A 156 23.41 -12.00 3.85
N GLY A 157 23.55 -12.59 5.03
CA GLY A 157 24.81 -12.59 5.76
C GLY A 157 24.64 -13.29 7.11
N PRO A 158 25.74 -13.83 7.68
CA PRO A 158 25.72 -14.41 9.02
C PRO A 158 25.22 -13.48 10.12
N GLU A 159 24.96 -14.03 11.31
CA GLU A 159 24.67 -13.22 12.49
C GLU A 159 25.85 -12.30 12.83
N GLY A 160 25.56 -11.09 13.33
CA GLY A 160 26.60 -10.14 13.72
C GLY A 160 27.29 -9.39 12.57
N THR A 161 26.96 -9.63 11.30
CA THR A 161 27.59 -8.92 10.15
C THR A 161 27.07 -7.51 9.91
N GLY A 162 26.29 -6.94 10.83
CA GLY A 162 25.82 -5.55 10.72
C GLY A 162 24.77 -5.28 9.65
N LYS A 163 23.95 -6.27 9.26
CA LYS A 163 22.84 -6.07 8.29
C LYS A 163 21.92 -4.91 8.68
N THR A 164 21.55 -4.83 9.96
CA THR A 164 20.76 -3.72 10.51
C THR A 164 21.47 -2.38 10.36
N TYR A 165 22.79 -2.34 10.55
CA TYR A 165 23.57 -1.13 10.36
C TYR A 165 23.51 -0.67 8.90
N LEU A 166 23.66 -1.59 7.95
CA LEU A 166 23.49 -1.32 6.52
C LEU A 166 22.07 -0.80 6.19
N TYR A 167 21.01 -1.39 6.76
CA TYR A 167 19.64 -0.93 6.55
C TYR A 167 19.43 0.51 7.06
N ASN A 168 20.01 0.84 8.21
CA ASN A 168 19.94 2.18 8.78
C ASN A 168 20.76 3.19 7.94
N THR A 169 21.94 2.80 7.43
CA THR A 169 22.70 3.62 6.49
C THR A 169 21.90 3.93 5.23
N LEU A 170 21.28 2.91 4.62
CA LEU A 170 20.42 3.08 3.44
C LEU A 170 19.24 4.01 3.73
N TYR A 171 18.58 3.85 4.89
CA TYR A 171 17.50 4.72 5.32
C TYR A 171 17.94 6.20 5.29
N HIS A 172 19.01 6.55 6.02
CA HIS A 172 19.48 7.94 6.13
C HIS A 172 19.89 8.52 4.77
N LEU A 173 20.60 7.73 3.93
CA LEU A 173 20.97 8.15 2.58
C LEU A 173 19.76 8.45 1.69
N PHE A 174 18.72 7.61 1.75
CA PHE A 174 17.49 7.82 0.97
C PHE A 174 16.66 8.99 1.51
N MET A 175 16.50 9.10 2.83
CA MET A 175 15.78 10.21 3.46
C MET A 175 16.45 11.55 3.13
N GLY A 176 17.78 11.61 3.16
CA GLY A 176 18.54 12.80 2.76
C GLY A 176 18.39 13.16 1.28
N GLN A 177 18.13 12.17 0.42
CA GLN A 177 17.79 12.38 -1.00
C GLN A 177 16.32 12.76 -1.22
N GLY A 178 15.51 12.83 -0.16
CA GLY A 178 14.08 13.07 -0.24
C GLY A 178 13.27 11.89 -0.78
N VAL A 179 13.84 10.69 -0.75
CA VAL A 179 13.15 9.44 -1.09
C VAL A 179 12.39 8.97 0.15
N GLN A 180 11.13 8.60 -0.04
CA GLN A 180 10.31 8.04 1.02
C GLN A 180 10.73 6.59 1.31
N VAL A 181 11.07 6.30 2.57
CA VAL A 181 11.47 4.96 3.03
C VAL A 181 10.45 4.45 4.05
N ILE A 182 10.08 3.16 3.95
CA ILE A 182 9.16 2.50 4.89
C ILE A 182 9.89 1.32 5.55
N PRO A 183 10.50 1.53 6.73
CA PRO A 183 11.17 0.46 7.46
C PRO A 183 10.13 -0.44 8.14
N VAL A 184 10.20 -1.74 7.82
CA VAL A 184 9.33 -2.77 8.40
C VAL A 184 10.12 -4.00 8.81
N ALA A 185 9.64 -4.67 9.86
CA ALA A 185 10.17 -5.95 10.30
C ALA A 185 9.03 -6.87 10.75
N TRP A 186 9.29 -8.18 10.86
CA TRP A 186 8.29 -9.15 11.30
C TRP A 186 7.97 -9.03 12.79
N THR A 187 8.98 -8.80 13.64
CA THR A 187 8.85 -8.71 15.09
C THR A 187 9.02 -7.27 15.58
N GLY A 188 8.43 -6.96 16.74
CA GLY A 188 8.55 -5.63 17.35
C GLY A 188 9.99 -5.27 17.73
N ILE A 189 10.76 -6.25 18.23
CA ILE A 189 12.18 -6.05 18.58
C ILE A 189 12.99 -5.70 17.33
N ALA A 190 12.82 -6.45 16.22
CA ALA A 190 13.53 -6.14 14.98
C ALA A 190 13.11 -4.78 14.40
N ALA A 191 11.82 -4.43 14.50
CA ALA A 191 11.34 -3.12 14.07
C ALA A 191 11.97 -1.98 14.88
N SER A 192 12.16 -2.16 16.18
CA SER A 192 12.75 -1.14 17.06
C SER A 192 14.21 -0.79 16.73
N LEU A 193 14.90 -1.64 15.98
CA LEU A 193 16.28 -1.41 15.54
C LEU A 193 16.37 -0.57 14.25
N LEU A 194 15.22 -0.34 13.59
CA LEU A 194 15.13 0.46 12.37
C LEU A 194 14.57 1.85 12.71
N PRO A 195 15.06 2.93 12.09
CA PRO A 195 14.47 4.27 12.20
C PRO A 195 12.99 4.24 11.84
N GLU A 196 12.11 4.74 12.72
CA GLU A 196 10.65 4.75 12.50
C GLU A 196 10.06 3.34 12.18
N GLY A 197 10.75 2.29 12.60
CA GLY A 197 10.40 0.92 12.27
C GLY A 197 9.08 0.51 12.91
N ARG A 198 8.21 -0.13 12.11
CA ARG A 198 6.97 -0.75 12.59
C ARG A 198 6.93 -2.21 12.16
N THR A 199 6.13 -3.02 12.85
CA THR A 199 5.90 -4.40 12.38
C THR A 199 5.14 -4.39 11.05
N VAL A 200 5.36 -5.39 10.19
CA VAL A 200 4.61 -5.56 8.93
C VAL A 200 3.10 -5.51 9.20
N HIS A 201 2.63 -6.21 10.24
CA HIS A 201 1.22 -6.21 10.63
C HIS A 201 0.70 -4.83 11.03
N SER A 202 1.43 -4.07 11.85
CA SER A 202 1.03 -2.73 12.29
C SER A 202 1.05 -1.71 11.16
N ARG A 203 2.07 -1.80 10.28
CA ARG A 203 2.25 -0.88 9.15
C ARG A 203 1.18 -1.12 8.09
N PHE A 204 1.04 -2.35 7.60
CA PHE A 204 0.15 -2.66 6.47
C PHE A 204 -1.27 -3.05 6.88
N LYS A 205 -1.60 -3.02 8.19
CA LYS A 205 -2.90 -3.45 8.73
C LYS A 205 -3.28 -4.86 8.28
N LEU A 206 -2.29 -5.75 8.24
CA LEU A 206 -2.52 -7.15 7.91
C LEU A 206 -3.31 -7.79 9.06
N PRO A 207 -4.32 -8.63 8.75
CA PRO A 207 -5.05 -9.35 9.78
C PRO A 207 -4.05 -10.25 10.52
N VAL A 208 -4.03 -10.14 11.85
CA VAL A 208 -3.26 -11.08 12.68
C VAL A 208 -4.07 -12.36 12.77
N PRO A 209 -3.55 -13.52 12.34
CA PRO A 209 -4.26 -14.78 12.50
C PRO A 209 -4.55 -15.00 13.99
N ILE A 210 -5.82 -15.06 14.36
CA ILE A 210 -6.23 -15.44 15.71
C ILE A 210 -6.13 -16.96 15.77
N LEU A 211 -5.09 -17.47 16.39
CA LEU A 211 -4.93 -18.90 16.64
C LEU A 211 -5.47 -19.20 18.04
N GLU A 212 -5.90 -20.44 18.31
CA GLU A 212 -6.44 -20.84 19.62
C GLU A 212 -5.48 -20.58 20.80
N THR A 213 -4.19 -20.34 20.51
CA THR A 213 -3.15 -20.01 21.48
C THR A 213 -2.88 -18.51 21.63
N SER A 214 -3.62 -17.64 20.95
CA SER A 214 -3.48 -16.19 21.06
C SER A 214 -4.11 -15.70 22.37
N THR A 215 -3.28 -15.30 23.33
CA THR A 215 -3.72 -14.63 24.57
C THR A 215 -3.63 -13.11 24.40
N SER A 216 -4.67 -12.40 24.86
CA SER A 216 -4.74 -10.93 24.89
C SER A 216 -3.74 -10.28 25.85
#